data_AF-A0A430B3G8-F1
#
_entry.id   AF-A0A430B3G8-F1
#
_cell.length_a   1.000
_cell.length_b   1.000
_cell.length_c   1.000
_cell.angle_alpha   90.00
_cell.angle_beta   90.00
_cell.angle_gamma   90.00
#
_symmetry.space_group_name_H-M   'P 1'
#
loop_
_entity.id
_entity.type
_entity.pdbx_description
1 polymer ?
#
loop_
_entity_poly.entity_id
_entity_poly.type
_entity_poly.pdbx_seq_one_letter_code
_entity_poly.pdbx_strand_id
1 'polypeptide(L)'
;MKKKIRNILILTVLSFLFIFFITKKTYEYRLEKEFYSYAIKKEIPKNKIRKTELIYFSKGNRYEYNVYLKNTNDDSYIIFAYVLPNFSIKSYVTQKIYPNDFFSSAYIEGAVVDLDSTSARPLIDAINK
;
A
#
# COMPACT_ATOMS: atom_id res chain seq x y z
N MET A 1 25.09 27.56 29.30
CA MET A 1 25.34 26.49 28.30
C MET A 1 24.27 25.40 28.24
N LYS A 2 23.84 24.81 29.37
CA LYS A 2 22.88 23.68 29.38
C LYS A 2 21.57 23.93 28.59
N LYS A 3 20.97 25.13 28.69
CA LYS A 3 19.77 25.50 27.89
C LYS A 3 20.01 25.55 26.38
N LYS A 4 21.18 26.02 25.92
CA LYS A 4 21.52 26.08 24.48
C LYS A 4 21.70 24.68 23.89
N ILE A 5 22.42 23.80 24.60
CA ILE A 5 22.62 22.39 24.19
C ILE A 5 21.28 21.65 24.13
N ARG A 6 20.41 21.84 25.12
CA ARG A 6 19.06 21.26 25.14
C ARG A 6 18.22 21.70 23.92
N ASN A 7 18.26 22.99 23.58
CA ASN A 7 17.52 23.50 22.43
C ASN A 7 18.03 22.94 21.10
N ILE A 8 19.35 22.79 20.95
CA ILE A 8 19.95 22.16 19.76
C ILE A 8 19.48 20.71 19.65
N LEU A 9 19.51 19.95 20.74
CA LEU A 9 19.08 18.54 20.74
C LEU A 9 17.61 18.39 20.35
N ILE A 10 16.71 19.24 20.87
CA ILE A 10 15.30 19.24 20.50
C ILE A 10 15.13 19.53 19.01
N LEU A 11 15.84 20.53 18.49
CA LEU A 11 15.77 20.88 17.07
C LEU A 11 16.25 19.73 16.18
N THR A 12 17.33 19.05 16.58
CA THR A 12 17.87 17.89 15.85
C THR A 12 16.89 16.71 15.85
N VAL A 13 16.23 16.44 16.98
CA VAL A 13 15.21 15.37 17.04
C VAL A 13 14.01 15.71 16.17
N LEU A 14 13.53 16.96 16.22
CA LEU A 14 12.41 17.41 15.41
C LEU A 14 12.73 17.36 13.91
N SER A 15 13.92 17.80 13.50
CA SER A 15 14.34 17.74 12.10
C SER A 15 14.46 16.30 11.61
N PHE A 16 14.99 15.39 12.42
CA PHE A 16 15.06 13.97 12.09
C PHE A 16 13.68 13.35 11.90
N LEU A 17 12.73 13.63 12.81
CA LEU A 17 11.35 13.16 12.69
C LEU A 17 10.70 13.69 11.41
N PHE A 18 10.86 14.97 11.11
CA PHE A 18 10.29 15.59 9.92
C PHE A 18 10.81 14.95 8.62
N ILE A 19 12.14 14.75 8.53
CA ILE A 19 12.77 14.08 7.38
C ILE A 19 12.25 12.64 7.26
N PHE A 20 12.09 11.92 8.37
CA PHE A 20 11.55 10.57 8.37
C PHE A 20 10.12 10.53 7.82
N PHE A 21 9.23 11.42 8.28
CA PHE A 21 7.85 11.49 7.79
C PHE A 21 7.77 11.81 6.31
N ILE A 22 8.57 12.77 5.83
CA ILE A 22 8.63 13.10 4.40
C ILE A 22 9.09 11.89 3.60
N THR A 23 10.19 11.25 4.00
CA THR A 23 10.77 10.11 3.29
C THR A 23 9.78 8.96 3.20
N LYS A 24 9.11 8.64 4.32
CA LYS A 24 8.04 7.63 4.37
C LYS A 24 6.89 8.00 3.43
N LYS A 25 6.43 9.25 3.43
CA LYS A 25 5.32 9.69 2.56
C LYS A 25 5.69 9.66 1.09
N THR A 26 6.91 10.05 0.73
CA THR A 26 7.43 9.91 -0.64
C THR A 26 7.47 8.45 -1.07
N TYR A 27 7.87 7.54 -0.17
CA TYR A 27 7.86 6.11 -0.42
C TYR A 27 6.45 5.57 -0.66
N GLU A 28 5.51 5.89 0.24
CA GLU A 28 4.09 5.50 0.12
C GLU A 28 3.49 5.96 -1.20
N TYR A 29 3.73 7.21 -1.59
CA TYR A 29 3.25 7.75 -2.86
C TYR A 29 3.82 7.03 -4.09
N ARG A 30 5.11 6.66 -4.08
CA ARG A 30 5.71 5.86 -5.16
C ARG A 30 5.09 4.47 -5.20
N LEU A 31 4.97 3.84 -4.05
CA LEU A 31 4.40 2.50 -3.93
C LEU A 31 2.95 2.45 -4.41
N GLU A 32 2.15 3.46 -4.06
CA GLU A 32 0.77 3.61 -4.54
C GLU A 32 0.69 3.68 -6.07
N LYS A 33 1.60 4.43 -6.71
CA LYS A 33 1.68 4.50 -8.18
C LYS A 33 2.05 3.17 -8.82
N GLU A 34 3.00 2.45 -8.23
CA GLU A 34 3.41 1.13 -8.71
C GLU A 34 2.26 0.13 -8.58
N PHE A 35 1.56 0.11 -7.44
CA PHE A 35 0.39 -0.74 -7.25
C PHE A 35 -0.75 -0.40 -8.21
N TYR A 36 -1.05 0.89 -8.38
CA TYR A 36 -2.05 1.32 -9.35
C TYR A 36 -1.68 0.84 -10.76
N SER A 37 -0.42 1.02 -11.17
CA SER A 37 0.08 0.55 -12.47
C SER A 37 -0.03 -0.96 -12.60
N TYR A 38 0.24 -1.70 -11.52
CA TYR A 38 0.08 -3.16 -11.47
C TYR A 38 -1.38 -3.59 -11.58
N ALA A 39 -2.31 -2.89 -10.92
CA ALA A 39 -3.74 -3.16 -11.04
C ALA A 39 -4.22 -3.02 -12.50
N ILE A 40 -3.77 -1.98 -13.21
CA ILE A 40 -4.07 -1.81 -14.63
C ILE A 40 -3.46 -2.93 -15.47
N LYS A 41 -2.22 -3.36 -15.18
CA LYS A 41 -1.58 -4.52 -15.85
C LYS A 41 -2.31 -5.84 -15.59
N LYS A 42 -2.99 -5.96 -14.45
CA LYS A 42 -3.91 -7.06 -14.10
C LYS A 42 -5.32 -6.86 -14.66
N GLU A 43 -5.44 -6.04 -15.71
CA GLU A 43 -6.67 -5.81 -16.47
C GLU A 43 -7.83 -5.24 -15.67
N ILE A 44 -7.56 -4.56 -14.53
CA ILE A 44 -8.60 -3.83 -13.78
C ILE A 44 -8.73 -2.43 -14.41
N PRO A 45 -9.83 -2.12 -15.14
CA PRO A 45 -9.95 -0.85 -15.83
C PRO A 45 -10.17 0.29 -14.84
N LYS A 46 -9.51 1.44 -15.08
CA LYS A 46 -9.64 2.64 -14.24
C LYS A 46 -11.09 3.06 -13.99
N ASN A 47 -11.95 2.93 -15.00
CA ASN A 47 -13.36 3.33 -14.90
C ASN A 47 -14.19 2.42 -13.97
N LYS A 48 -13.72 1.20 -13.67
CA LYS A 48 -14.36 0.27 -12.72
C LYS A 48 -13.92 0.50 -11.27
N ILE A 49 -12.78 1.16 -11.06
CA ILE A 49 -12.27 1.51 -9.74
C ILE A 49 -13.11 2.67 -9.16
N ARG A 50 -13.63 2.46 -7.95
CA ARG A 50 -14.36 3.47 -7.17
C ARG A 50 -13.43 4.26 -6.28
N LYS A 51 -12.62 3.56 -5.48
CA LYS A 51 -11.62 4.13 -4.58
C LYS A 51 -10.49 3.14 -4.36
N THR A 52 -9.38 3.63 -3.84
CA THR A 52 -8.22 2.83 -3.46
C THR A 52 -7.69 3.27 -2.11
N GLU A 53 -7.14 2.35 -1.33
CA GLU A 53 -6.60 2.62 0.00
C GLU A 53 -5.26 1.89 0.19
N LEU A 54 -4.23 2.63 0.60
CA LEU A 54 -2.92 2.08 0.94
C LEU A 54 -2.80 1.97 2.47
N ILE A 55 -2.57 0.76 2.97
CA ILE A 55 -2.51 0.47 4.40
C ILE A 55 -1.17 -0.20 4.72
N TYR A 56 -0.53 0.23 5.81
CA TYR A 56 0.68 -0.42 6.33
C TYR A 56 0.33 -1.39 7.44
N PHE A 57 0.73 -2.65 7.28
CA PHE A 57 0.62 -3.69 8.29
C PHE A 57 1.99 -3.95 8.91
N SER A 58 2.15 -3.53 10.17
CA SER A 58 3.37 -3.80 10.94
C SER A 58 3.60 -5.29 11.14
N LYS A 59 2.51 -6.04 11.37
CA LYS A 59 2.51 -7.50 11.39
C LYS A 59 2.77 -8.01 9.96
N GLY A 60 3.98 -8.48 9.72
CA GLY A 60 4.43 -8.91 8.39
C GLY A 60 5.17 -7.84 7.57
N ASN A 61 5.39 -6.64 8.13
CA ASN A 61 6.20 -5.57 7.51
C ASN A 61 5.82 -5.31 6.04
N ARG A 62 4.53 -5.13 5.76
CA ARG A 62 4.00 -5.06 4.40
C ARG A 62 3.03 -3.91 4.20
N TYR A 63 2.90 -3.49 2.95
CA TYR A 63 1.85 -2.59 2.50
C TYR A 63 0.80 -3.38 1.72
N GLU A 64 -0.46 -3.01 1.91
CA GLU A 64 -1.58 -3.52 1.12
C GLU A 64 -2.27 -2.35 0.43
N TYR A 65 -2.56 -2.52 -0.84
CA TYR A 65 -3.28 -1.59 -1.68
C TYR A 65 -4.62 -2.21 -2.06
N ASN A 66 -5.66 -1.70 -1.41
CA ASN A 66 -7.02 -2.19 -1.55
C ASN A 66 -7.71 -1.44 -2.68
N VAL A 67 -8.27 -2.17 -3.64
CA VAL A 67 -8.95 -1.63 -4.81
C VAL A 67 -10.43 -2.00 -4.72
N TYR A 68 -11.25 -0.98 -4.51
CA TYR A 68 -12.70 -1.13 -4.38
C TYR A 68 -13.35 -0.83 -5.73
N LEU A 69 -14.23 -1.71 -6.21
CA LEU A 69 -14.93 -1.55 -7.48
C LEU A 69 -16.24 -0.76 -7.29
N LYS A 70 -16.77 -0.18 -8.37
CA LYS A 70 -18.01 0.62 -8.32
C LYS A 70 -19.28 -0.18 -8.10
N ASN A 71 -19.33 -1.41 -8.61
CA ASN A 71 -20.51 -2.26 -8.59
C ASN A 71 -20.41 -3.36 -7.52
N THR A 72 -19.64 -3.12 -6.46
CA THR A 72 -19.39 -4.08 -5.38
C THR A 72 -19.56 -3.40 -4.02
N ASN A 73 -19.86 -4.20 -3.01
CA ASN A 73 -19.98 -3.72 -1.64
C ASN A 73 -18.61 -3.30 -1.07
N ASP A 74 -18.60 -2.51 -0.01
CA ASP A 74 -17.36 -2.05 0.65
C ASP A 74 -16.61 -3.22 1.31
N ASP A 75 -17.31 -4.29 1.66
CA ASP A 75 -16.74 -5.52 2.21
C ASP A 75 -16.17 -6.46 1.13
N SER A 76 -16.01 -5.97 -0.11
CA SER A 76 -15.44 -6.74 -1.21
C SER A 76 -14.50 -5.91 -2.06
N TYR A 77 -13.22 -6.26 -2.02
CA TYR A 77 -12.15 -5.51 -2.70
C TYR A 77 -10.98 -6.41 -3.08
N ILE A 78 -10.20 -5.95 -4.05
CA ILE A 78 -8.99 -6.62 -4.49
C ILE A 78 -7.82 -6.10 -3.67
N ILE A 79 -6.96 -6.98 -3.17
CA ILE A 79 -5.77 -6.63 -2.38
C ILE A 79 -4.53 -6.85 -3.24
N PHE A 80 -3.73 -5.81 -3.42
CA PHE A 80 -2.35 -5.94 -3.87
C PHE A 80 -1.40 -5.73 -2.69
N ALA A 81 -0.57 -6.72 -2.37
CA ALA A 81 0.32 -6.68 -1.23
C ALA A 81 1.80 -6.62 -1.64
N TYR A 82 2.61 -5.91 -0.88
CA TYR A 82 4.07 -5.83 -1.03
C TYR A 82 4.74 -5.94 0.33
N VAL A 83 5.49 -7.02 0.54
CA VAL A 83 6.30 -7.23 1.74
C VAL A 83 7.59 -6.44 1.59
N LEU A 84 7.90 -5.60 2.58
CA LEU A 84 9.13 -4.80 2.52
C LEU A 84 10.34 -5.72 2.68
N PRO A 85 11.30 -5.71 1.73
CA PRO A 85 12.45 -6.64 1.72
C PRO A 85 13.45 -6.36 2.86
N ASN A 86 13.32 -5.23 3.53
CA ASN A 86 14.11 -4.84 4.69
C ASN A 86 13.20 -4.18 5.74
N PHE A 87 13.75 -3.91 6.93
CA PHE A 87 13.12 -3.03 7.92
C PHE A 87 12.62 -1.72 7.29
N SER A 88 11.47 -1.23 7.77
CA SER A 88 10.71 -0.16 7.11
C SER A 88 11.54 1.10 6.84
N ILE A 89 12.36 1.53 7.81
CA ILE A 89 13.24 2.71 7.68
C ILE A 89 14.20 2.56 6.48
N LYS A 90 14.83 1.40 6.33
CA LYS A 90 15.78 1.13 5.24
C LYS A 90 15.08 1.11 3.88
N SER A 91 13.88 0.54 3.83
CA SER A 91 13.05 0.55 2.62
C SER A 91 12.69 1.99 2.22
N TYR A 92 12.32 2.85 3.17
CA TYR A 92 12.00 4.25 2.90
C TYR A 92 13.21 5.04 2.39
N VAL A 93 14.39 4.84 2.96
CA VAL A 93 15.62 5.54 2.55
C VAL A 93 16.08 5.10 1.15
N THR A 94 16.05 3.80 0.87
CA THR A 94 16.49 3.28 -0.44
C THR A 94 15.52 3.60 -1.56
N GLN A 95 14.24 3.79 -1.24
CA GLN A 95 13.15 4.04 -2.19
C GLN A 95 13.06 3.01 -3.33
N LYS A 96 13.63 1.82 -3.13
CA LYS A 96 13.56 0.72 -4.09
C LYS A 96 12.25 -0.05 -3.89
N ILE A 97 11.54 -0.24 -5.00
CA ILE A 97 10.31 -1.04 -5.08
C ILE A 97 10.55 -2.06 -6.19
N TYR A 98 10.19 -3.31 -5.95
CA TYR A 98 10.31 -4.40 -6.91
C TYR A 98 8.91 -4.87 -7.29
N PRO A 99 8.30 -4.33 -8.36
CA PRO A 99 6.88 -4.58 -8.68
C PRO A 99 6.56 -6.04 -9.00
N ASN A 100 7.57 -6.85 -9.34
CA ASN A 100 7.38 -8.28 -9.58
C ASN A 100 7.11 -9.07 -8.28
N ASP A 101 7.37 -8.47 -7.12
CA ASP A 101 7.11 -9.08 -5.81
C ASP A 101 5.72 -8.69 -5.26
N PHE A 102 4.85 -8.14 -6.11
CA PHE A 102 3.47 -7.86 -5.74
C PHE A 102 2.63 -9.12 -5.77
N PHE A 103 1.91 -9.36 -4.68
CA PHE A 103 0.95 -10.45 -4.55
C PHE A 103 -0.46 -9.90 -4.72
N SER A 104 -1.33 -10.68 -5.38
CA SER A 104 -2.74 -10.31 -5.57
C SER A 104 -3.65 -11.32 -4.87
N SER A 105 -4.63 -10.81 -4.14
CA SER A 105 -5.70 -11.59 -3.50
C SER A 105 -7.00 -10.80 -3.54
N ALA A 106 -8.08 -11.41 -3.08
CA ALA A 106 -9.37 -10.77 -2.92
C ALA A 106 -9.84 -10.88 -1.47
N TYR A 107 -10.49 -9.85 -0.97
CA TYR A 107 -11.23 -9.90 0.28
C TYR A 107 -12.71 -9.99 -0.05
N ILE A 108 -13.38 -11.06 0.39
CA ILE A 108 -14.81 -11.30 0.15
C ILE A 108 -15.40 -11.93 1.41
N GLU A 109 -16.51 -11.39 1.87
CA GLU A 109 -17.31 -11.96 2.97
C GLU A 109 -16.51 -12.29 4.24
N GLY A 110 -15.53 -11.45 4.60
CA GLY A 110 -14.73 -11.65 5.81
C GLY A 110 -13.48 -12.51 5.64
N ALA A 111 -13.22 -13.02 4.43
CA ALA A 111 -12.09 -13.88 4.14
C ALA A 111 -11.19 -13.32 3.04
N VAL A 112 -9.88 -13.57 3.17
CA VAL A 112 -8.92 -13.38 2.09
C VAL A 112 -8.87 -14.67 1.27
N VAL A 113 -9.12 -14.56 -0.03
CA VAL A 113 -9.13 -15.66 -0.99
C VAL A 113 -8.20 -15.34 -2.16
N ASP A 114 -7.76 -16.39 -2.86
CA ASP A 114 -6.97 -16.20 -4.08
C ASP A 114 -7.81 -15.51 -5.15
N LEU A 115 -7.21 -14.57 -5.88
CA LEU A 115 -7.92 -13.77 -6.89
C LEU A 115 -8.47 -14.63 -8.04
N ASP A 116 -7.82 -15.76 -8.35
CA ASP A 116 -8.24 -16.69 -9.41
C ASP A 116 -9.26 -17.75 -8.92
N SER A 117 -9.61 -17.73 -7.64
CA SER A 117 -10.54 -18.71 -7.06
C SER A 117 -11.98 -18.47 -7.50
N THR A 118 -12.81 -19.51 -7.42
CA THR A 118 -14.25 -19.40 -7.67
C THR A 118 -14.94 -18.41 -6.73
N SER A 119 -14.45 -18.29 -5.50
CA SER A 119 -14.95 -17.33 -4.51
C SER A 119 -14.72 -15.88 -4.93
N ALA A 120 -13.67 -15.59 -5.71
CA ALA A 120 -13.35 -14.26 -6.21
C ALA A 120 -14.22 -13.80 -7.41
N ARG A 121 -15.01 -14.71 -8.00
CA ARG A 121 -15.84 -14.43 -9.19
C ARG A 121 -16.69 -13.17 -9.09
N PRO A 122 -17.36 -12.83 -7.97
CA PRO A 122 -18.16 -11.61 -7.89
C PRO A 122 -17.36 -10.33 -8.20
N LEU A 123 -16.09 -10.28 -7.79
CA LEU A 123 -15.19 -9.17 -8.10
C LEU A 123 -14.74 -9.20 -9.57
N ILE A 124 -14.41 -10.38 -10.10
CA ILE A 124 -14.01 -10.54 -11.50
C ILE A 124 -15.15 -10.15 -12.45
N ASP A 125 -16.37 -10.58 -12.16
CA ASP A 125 -17.56 -10.23 -12.94
C ASP A 125 -17.83 -8.73 -12.91
N ALA A 126 -17.59 -8.06 -11.77
CA ALA A 126 -17.73 -6.62 -11.64
C ALA A 126 -16.68 -5.83 -12.44
N ILE A 127 -15.53 -6.43 -12.75
CA ILE A 127 -14.54 -5.87 -13.68
C ILE A 127 -15.07 -5.93 -15.12
N ASN A 128 -15.67 -7.05 -15.50
CA ASN A 128 -16.07 -7.35 -16.88
C ASN A 128 -17.45 -6.79 -17.30
N LYS A 129 -18.34 -6.50 -16.34
CA LYS A 129 -19.64 -5.84 -16.56
C LYS A 129 -19.48 -4.33 -16.58
#